data_AF-A0AAD8EXH8-F1
#
_entry.id   AF-A0AAD8EXH8-F1
#
_cell.length_a   1.000
_cell.length_b   1.000
_cell.length_c   1.000
_cell.angle_alpha   90.00
_cell.angle_beta   90.00
_cell.angle_gamma   90.00
#
_symmetry.space_group_name_H-M   'P 1'
#
loop_
_entity.id
_entity.type
_entity.pdbx_description
1 polymer ?
#
loop_
_entity_poly.entity_id
_entity_poly.type
_entity_poly.pdbx_seq_one_letter_code
_entity_poly.pdbx_strand_id
1 'polypeptide(L)'
;MKFEPLTLYALTHVILMTSQLLSVSGDSIDELIAGASEMNDFYLADMEAGNVRHELDMVLTMEQYNSLYEPKSTKGQKKRGRQRRKAIRGNNYRWTNKEIPYKIVPYVFDPNSMREIRAAIAEWQNYTCINFRSATNSDRNFVSIDNGNGCYSYVGMVGGSQTVGLAGGCRFKGVIVHELGHAIGFQHEQNRPDRDDYVTIIERNIPANLLYNFKKYPVEAVDNYGVPYDYRSIMQYGGRAFSFNGEITIQTKDPKYQNVIGNREGLSFNDIKLANLMYKCHDKCGTRIRCPGEGFLGKDCQCYCPGSPVQICTSAGVVQTTPKPVATATPPRKLCVDINQYCRPWAEAGYCRTNSYVKTYCRASCQSCEAGSISENSVCKDVHQSCPEFKRRGYCTGTFENYMRTNCQSTCNYCDSSIKAEARSQEENGAELLASTLLLIIVSCFLTLL
;
A
#
# COMPACT_ATOMS: atom_id res chain seq x y z
N MET A 1 68.74 -22.32 18.79
CA MET A 1 67.98 -21.14 19.25
C MET A 1 67.22 -20.62 18.03
N LYS A 2 66.07 -21.18 17.61
CA LYS A 2 64.71 -21.09 18.17
C LYS A 2 64.32 -19.69 18.66
N PHE A 3 63.77 -18.89 17.75
CA PHE A 3 62.76 -17.87 18.05
C PHE A 3 61.46 -18.33 17.37
N GLU A 4 60.40 -18.47 18.16
CA GLU A 4 59.05 -18.90 17.73
C GLU A 4 58.23 -17.72 17.19
N PRO A 5 57.32 -17.94 16.20
CA PRO A 5 56.42 -16.89 15.73
C PRO A 5 55.07 -16.99 16.45
N LEU A 6 54.88 -16.12 17.45
CA LEU A 6 53.63 -15.98 18.21
C LEU A 6 52.86 -14.71 17.76
N THR A 7 52.69 -14.46 16.46
CA THR A 7 51.95 -13.27 15.98
C THR A 7 51.19 -13.44 14.66
N LEU A 8 50.75 -14.67 14.31
CA LEU A 8 49.87 -14.86 13.13
C LEU A 8 48.55 -15.58 13.42
N TYR A 9 48.33 -16.08 14.64
CA TYR A 9 47.08 -16.78 15.00
C TYR A 9 46.00 -15.88 15.61
N ALA A 10 46.34 -14.69 16.11
CA ALA A 10 45.39 -13.79 16.76
C ALA A 10 44.64 -12.85 15.79
N LEU A 11 45.16 -12.60 14.58
CA LEU A 11 44.52 -11.74 13.58
C LEU A 11 43.53 -12.47 12.67
N THR A 12 43.65 -13.79 12.52
CA THR A 12 42.71 -14.60 11.73
C THR A 12 41.45 -14.96 12.51
N HIS A 13 41.48 -15.00 13.84
CA HIS A 13 40.31 -15.32 14.65
C HIS A 13 39.40 -14.11 14.95
N VAL A 14 39.91 -12.88 14.84
CA VAL A 14 39.09 -11.65 14.97
C VAL A 14 38.37 -11.31 13.66
N ILE A 15 38.90 -11.74 12.51
CA ILE A 15 38.27 -11.53 11.19
C ILE A 15 37.22 -12.63 10.88
N LEU A 16 37.36 -13.83 11.46
CA LEU A 16 36.37 -14.90 11.33
C LEU A 16 35.20 -14.84 12.33
N MET A 17 35.29 -14.02 13.39
CA MET A 17 34.18 -13.82 14.34
C MET A 17 33.34 -12.56 14.07
N THR A 18 33.76 -11.69 13.15
CA THR A 18 32.93 -10.55 12.68
C THR A 18 32.17 -10.83 11.39
N SER A 19 32.43 -11.97 10.73
CA SER A 19 31.76 -12.40 9.49
C SER A 19 30.67 -13.47 9.71
N GLN A 20 30.43 -13.90 10.97
CA GLN A 20 29.40 -14.91 11.31
C GLN A 20 28.31 -14.42 12.29
N LEU A 21 28.17 -13.10 12.49
CA LEU A 21 27.06 -12.49 13.24
C LEU A 21 26.10 -11.64 12.39
N LEU A 22 26.20 -11.68 11.06
CA LEU A 22 25.22 -11.09 10.16
C LEU A 22 24.67 -12.16 9.20
N SER A 23 24.00 -13.16 9.75
CA SER A 23 22.92 -13.80 8.98
C SER A 23 21.65 -13.73 9.81
N VAL A 24 20.54 -13.46 9.10
CA VAL A 24 19.14 -13.37 9.56
C VAL A 24 18.63 -11.96 9.94
N SER A 25 18.67 -11.05 8.96
CA SER A 25 17.44 -10.58 8.30
C SER A 25 17.85 -9.88 7.02
N GLY A 26 17.66 -10.53 5.86
CA GLY A 26 17.63 -9.75 4.64
C GLY A 26 16.51 -8.73 4.80
N ASP A 27 16.76 -7.48 4.37
CA ASP A 27 15.77 -6.41 4.40
C ASP A 27 14.41 -6.89 3.76
N SER A 28 13.33 -6.12 3.75
CA SER A 28 12.12 -6.35 2.92
C SER A 28 12.12 -5.45 1.67
N ILE A 29 11.35 -5.75 0.61
CA ILE A 29 11.38 -4.96 -0.64
C ILE A 29 11.30 -3.45 -0.34
N ASP A 30 10.36 -3.05 0.51
CA ASP A 30 10.16 -1.67 0.96
C ASP A 30 11.37 -1.05 1.68
N GLU A 31 12.14 -1.82 2.45
CA GLU A 31 13.38 -1.35 3.09
C GLU A 31 14.48 -1.08 2.04
N LEU A 32 14.57 -1.91 0.98
CA LEU A 32 15.49 -1.62 -0.15
C LEU A 32 15.04 -0.41 -0.96
N ILE A 33 13.74 -0.28 -1.21
CA ILE A 33 13.15 0.86 -1.92
C ILE A 33 13.43 2.16 -1.15
N ALA A 34 13.19 2.14 0.17
CA ALA A 34 13.46 3.29 1.04
C ALA A 34 14.96 3.65 1.06
N GLY A 35 15.84 2.64 1.17
CA GLY A 35 17.29 2.84 1.17
C GLY A 35 17.85 3.34 -0.17
N ALA A 36 17.16 3.08 -1.28
CA ALA A 36 17.57 3.52 -2.61
C ALA A 36 17.02 4.91 -3.01
N SER A 37 16.15 5.52 -2.18
CA SER A 37 15.45 6.77 -2.52
C SER A 37 16.05 7.98 -1.80
N GLU A 38 16.61 8.94 -2.55
CA GLU A 38 16.93 10.28 -1.99
C GLU A 38 15.64 11.13 -1.91
N MET A 39 15.00 11.14 -0.75
CA MET A 39 13.57 11.44 -0.57
C MET A 39 13.08 12.87 -0.88
N ASN A 40 13.92 13.90 -1.13
CA ASN A 40 13.40 15.29 -1.22
C ASN A 40 13.32 15.88 -2.63
N ASP A 41 14.30 15.64 -3.49
CA ASP A 41 14.31 16.21 -4.85
C ASP A 41 13.30 15.50 -5.77
N PHE A 42 13.07 14.22 -5.47
CA PHE A 42 12.27 13.33 -6.27
C PHE A 42 10.78 13.73 -6.37
N TYR A 43 10.14 14.09 -5.24
CA TYR A 43 8.70 14.42 -5.22
C TYR A 43 8.35 15.64 -6.07
N LEU A 44 9.28 16.60 -6.16
CA LEU A 44 9.08 17.80 -6.96
C LEU A 44 9.11 17.48 -8.45
N ALA A 45 10.02 16.61 -8.90
CA ALA A 45 10.09 16.19 -10.29
C ALA A 45 8.80 15.48 -10.75
N ASP A 46 8.21 14.62 -9.91
CA ASP A 46 6.93 13.99 -10.22
C ASP A 46 5.80 15.02 -10.34
N MET A 47 5.74 15.99 -9.44
CA MET A 47 4.72 17.05 -9.48
C MET A 47 4.91 18.01 -10.64
N GLU A 48 6.15 18.34 -11.03
CA GLU A 48 6.42 19.10 -12.25
C GLU A 48 5.96 18.36 -13.50
N ALA A 49 6.06 17.02 -13.50
CA ALA A 49 5.54 16.15 -14.56
C ALA A 49 4.01 15.95 -14.51
N GLY A 50 3.28 16.60 -13.59
CA GLY A 50 1.83 16.47 -13.47
C GLY A 50 1.36 15.25 -12.68
N ASN A 51 2.27 14.57 -11.98
CA ASN A 51 2.04 13.33 -11.26
C ASN A 51 2.24 13.49 -9.75
N VAL A 52 1.90 12.46 -8.99
CA VAL A 52 2.15 12.41 -7.55
C VAL A 52 2.76 11.08 -7.16
N ARG A 53 3.80 11.13 -6.35
CA ARG A 53 4.35 9.94 -5.70
C ARG A 53 3.42 9.48 -4.58
N HIS A 54 3.15 8.19 -4.56
CA HIS A 54 2.32 7.51 -3.60
C HIS A 54 3.05 6.31 -3.06
N GLU A 55 3.02 6.11 -1.74
CA GLU A 55 3.59 4.91 -1.10
C GLU A 55 5.09 4.69 -1.39
N LEU A 56 5.83 5.78 -1.67
CA LEU A 56 7.25 5.85 -2.05
C LEU A 56 7.65 5.31 -3.43
N ASP A 57 6.94 4.36 -4.01
CA ASP A 57 7.34 3.64 -5.24
C ASP A 57 6.27 3.66 -6.34
N MET A 58 5.07 4.18 -6.08
CA MET A 58 4.03 4.33 -7.09
C MET A 58 3.94 5.77 -7.58
N VAL A 59 4.07 5.97 -8.89
CA VAL A 59 3.78 7.25 -9.54
C VAL A 59 2.36 7.19 -10.09
N LEU A 60 1.49 8.07 -9.58
CA LEU A 60 0.11 8.19 -10.02
C LEU A 60 -0.07 9.47 -10.82
N THR A 61 -0.81 9.39 -11.92
CA THR A 61 -1.32 10.61 -12.55
C THR A 61 -2.30 11.29 -11.61
N MET A 62 -2.50 12.60 -11.77
CA MET A 62 -3.49 13.31 -10.94
C MET A 62 -4.90 12.75 -11.12
N GLU A 63 -5.25 12.29 -12.33
CA GLU A 63 -6.53 11.61 -12.59
C GLU A 63 -6.65 10.31 -11.77
N GLN A 64 -5.59 9.49 -11.75
CA GLN A 64 -5.56 8.26 -10.95
C GLN A 64 -5.68 8.58 -9.46
N TYR A 65 -4.90 9.53 -8.94
CA TYR A 65 -4.96 9.92 -7.53
C TYR A 65 -6.35 10.44 -7.14
N ASN A 66 -6.94 11.30 -7.96
CA ASN A 66 -8.30 11.81 -7.72
C ASN A 66 -9.33 10.66 -7.75
N SER A 67 -9.18 9.70 -8.66
CA SER A 67 -10.06 8.53 -8.71
C SER A 67 -10.00 7.65 -7.45
N LEU A 68 -8.86 7.68 -6.75
CA LEU A 68 -8.65 6.98 -5.48
C LEU A 68 -9.21 7.76 -4.29
N TYR A 69 -9.03 9.08 -4.23
CA TYR A 69 -9.22 9.86 -2.99
C TYR A 69 -10.33 10.92 -3.04
N GLU A 70 -10.87 11.29 -4.20
CA GLU A 70 -11.99 12.22 -4.25
C GLU A 70 -13.30 11.55 -3.78
N PRO A 71 -14.08 12.21 -2.91
CA PRO A 71 -15.41 11.74 -2.57
C PRO A 71 -16.30 11.80 -3.82
N LYS A 72 -16.79 10.65 -4.28
CA LYS A 72 -17.75 10.58 -5.39
C LYS A 72 -19.03 11.31 -4.98
N SER A 73 -19.18 12.53 -5.49
CA SER A 73 -20.43 13.29 -5.46
C SER A 73 -21.60 12.40 -5.85
N THR A 74 -22.58 12.26 -4.96
CA THR A 74 -23.85 11.56 -5.20
C THR A 74 -24.78 12.36 -6.13
N LYS A 75 -24.25 13.04 -7.14
CA LYS A 75 -25.05 13.61 -8.22
C LYS A 75 -25.17 12.59 -9.35
N GLY A 76 -26.17 11.72 -9.17
CA GLY A 76 -26.97 11.12 -10.23
C GLY A 76 -26.23 10.38 -11.34
N GLN A 77 -25.94 9.09 -11.14
CA GLN A 77 -26.20 8.08 -12.18
C GLN A 77 -26.29 6.69 -11.53
N LYS A 78 -27.52 6.17 -11.47
CA LYS A 78 -27.81 4.79 -11.08
C LYS A 78 -27.23 3.84 -12.14
N LYS A 79 -26.11 3.18 -11.85
CA LYS A 79 -25.78 1.89 -12.48
C LYS A 79 -25.55 0.82 -11.41
N ARG A 80 -26.37 -0.23 -11.52
CA ARG A 80 -26.49 -1.39 -10.66
C ARG A 80 -25.20 -2.22 -10.72
N GLY A 81 -24.70 -2.71 -9.58
CA GLY A 81 -23.64 -3.73 -9.52
C GLY A 81 -22.64 -3.53 -8.37
N ARG A 82 -22.86 -4.20 -7.25
CA ARG A 82 -21.97 -4.27 -6.08
C ARG A 82 -20.89 -5.34 -6.32
N GLN A 83 -19.61 -5.07 -5.99
CA GLN A 83 -18.59 -6.08 -5.60
C GLN A 83 -17.34 -5.40 -4.99
N ARG A 84 -16.43 -6.20 -4.39
CA ARG A 84 -15.34 -5.91 -3.39
C ARG A 84 -13.94 -6.03 -4.02
N ARG A 85 -12.94 -5.17 -3.71
CA ARG A 85 -12.00 -4.75 -4.77
C ARG A 85 -10.47 -4.31 -4.29
N LYS A 86 -9.32 -4.41 -5.08
CA LYS A 86 -7.78 -4.25 -5.05
C LYS A 86 -6.97 -3.48 -6.18
N ALA A 87 -7.30 -3.50 -7.48
CA ALA A 87 -6.58 -2.87 -8.60
C ALA A 87 -7.22 -1.58 -9.15
N ILE A 88 -6.44 -0.61 -9.66
CA ILE A 88 -6.94 0.69 -10.16
C ILE A 88 -8.12 0.51 -11.13
N ARG A 89 -9.21 1.23 -10.85
CA ARG A 89 -10.47 1.25 -11.60
C ARG A 89 -10.27 1.68 -13.06
N GLY A 90 -10.76 0.87 -13.99
CA GLY A 90 -10.92 1.24 -15.41
C GLY A 90 -10.06 0.38 -16.33
N ASN A 91 -10.68 -0.24 -17.34
CA ASN A 91 -9.96 -0.96 -18.39
C ASN A 91 -8.95 -0.06 -19.13
N ASN A 92 -9.10 1.25 -19.03
CA ASN A 92 -8.28 2.26 -19.68
C ASN A 92 -6.84 2.29 -19.15
N TYR A 93 -6.60 1.85 -17.90
CA TYR A 93 -5.26 1.75 -17.31
C TYR A 93 -4.64 0.36 -17.50
N ARG A 94 -5.33 -0.57 -18.17
CA ARG A 94 -4.76 -1.87 -18.53
C ARG A 94 -4.02 -1.72 -19.85
N TRP A 95 -2.87 -2.38 -19.92
CA TRP A 95 -2.14 -2.52 -21.17
C TRP A 95 -3.01 -3.20 -22.23
N THR A 96 -3.13 -2.56 -23.39
CA THR A 96 -3.96 -3.04 -24.49
C THR A 96 -3.41 -4.36 -25.03
N ASN A 97 -4.31 -5.25 -25.46
CA ASN A 97 -3.95 -6.58 -25.96
C ASN A 97 -3.10 -7.44 -25.02
N LYS A 98 -3.01 -7.08 -23.73
CA LYS A 98 -2.16 -7.76 -22.74
C LYS A 98 -0.67 -7.64 -23.08
N GLU A 99 -0.29 -6.66 -23.91
CA GLU A 99 1.09 -6.41 -24.31
C GLU A 99 1.69 -5.21 -23.60
N ILE A 100 2.90 -5.37 -23.09
CA ILE A 100 3.69 -4.30 -22.46
C ILE A 100 4.96 -4.13 -23.31
N PRO A 101 4.97 -3.18 -24.26
CA PRO A 101 6.19 -2.82 -24.96
C PRO A 101 7.17 -2.23 -23.94
N TYR A 102 8.43 -2.66 -23.97
CA TYR A 102 9.45 -2.12 -23.07
C TYR A 102 10.77 -1.85 -23.80
N LYS A 103 11.51 -0.88 -23.28
CA LYS A 103 12.88 -0.57 -23.68
C LYS A 103 13.75 -0.55 -22.43
N ILE A 104 14.91 -1.18 -22.49
CA ILE A 104 15.95 -1.02 -21.46
C ILE A 104 16.92 0.05 -21.95
N VAL A 105 17.17 1.06 -21.12
CA VAL A 105 18.08 2.15 -21.47
C VAL A 105 19.52 1.60 -21.60
N PRO A 106 20.22 1.85 -22.74
CA PRO A 106 21.57 1.36 -22.95
C PRO A 106 22.58 1.86 -21.90
N TYR A 107 23.57 1.03 -21.56
CA TYR A 107 24.71 1.37 -20.69
C TYR A 107 24.38 1.70 -19.22
N VAL A 108 23.13 1.53 -18.80
CA VAL A 108 22.69 1.77 -17.42
C VAL A 108 22.90 0.56 -16.51
N PHE A 109 22.69 -0.63 -17.06
CA PHE A 109 22.66 -1.88 -16.31
C PHE A 109 23.86 -2.76 -16.66
N ASP A 110 24.55 -3.22 -15.62
CA ASP A 110 25.60 -4.22 -15.75
C ASP A 110 25.01 -5.59 -16.15
N PRO A 111 25.84 -6.56 -16.58
CA PRO A 111 25.37 -7.87 -17.02
C PRO A 111 24.55 -8.64 -15.98
N ASN A 112 24.80 -8.48 -14.68
CA ASN A 112 24.01 -9.13 -13.64
C ASN A 112 22.62 -8.51 -13.56
N SER A 113 22.53 -7.19 -13.45
CA SER A 113 21.26 -6.46 -13.46
C SER A 113 20.41 -6.78 -14.70
N MET A 114 21.04 -6.90 -15.87
CA MET A 114 20.36 -7.33 -17.10
C MET A 114 19.80 -8.75 -17.03
N ARG A 115 20.45 -9.68 -16.31
CA ARG A 115 19.91 -11.03 -16.07
C ARG A 115 18.71 -10.98 -15.14
N GLU A 116 18.78 -10.22 -14.05
CA GLU A 116 17.70 -10.06 -13.08
C GLU A 116 16.45 -9.45 -13.74
N ILE A 117 16.62 -8.41 -14.56
CA ILE A 117 15.52 -7.79 -15.33
C ILE A 117 14.84 -8.82 -16.24
N ARG A 118 15.63 -9.60 -17.00
CA ARG A 118 15.08 -10.63 -17.90
C ARG A 118 14.39 -11.74 -17.13
N ALA A 119 14.92 -12.14 -15.97
CA ALA A 119 14.32 -13.16 -15.13
C ALA A 119 12.98 -12.70 -14.53
N ALA A 120 12.89 -11.46 -14.06
CA ALA A 120 11.66 -10.86 -13.56
C ALA A 120 10.58 -10.75 -14.66
N ILE A 121 10.96 -10.31 -15.86
CA ILE A 121 10.08 -10.28 -17.03
C ILE A 121 9.60 -11.70 -17.37
N ALA A 122 10.53 -12.67 -17.43
CA ALA A 122 10.20 -14.05 -17.75
C ALA A 122 9.23 -14.66 -16.73
N GLU A 123 9.36 -14.34 -15.45
CA GLU A 123 8.45 -14.83 -14.41
C GLU A 123 7.00 -14.41 -14.63
N TRP A 124 6.76 -13.12 -14.88
CA TRP A 124 5.43 -12.62 -15.23
C TRP A 124 4.87 -13.29 -16.50
N GLN A 125 5.70 -13.42 -17.54
CA GLN A 125 5.28 -14.05 -18.79
C GLN A 125 5.06 -15.55 -18.68
N ASN A 126 5.77 -16.26 -17.79
CA ASN A 126 5.65 -17.70 -17.62
C ASN A 126 4.30 -18.07 -17.00
N TYR A 127 3.82 -17.29 -16.03
CA TYR A 127 2.61 -17.63 -15.27
C TYR A 127 1.36 -16.85 -15.70
N THR A 128 1.49 -15.85 -16.56
CA THR A 128 0.37 -15.03 -17.02
C THR A 128 0.33 -14.93 -18.54
N CYS A 129 -0.76 -14.38 -19.08
CA CYS A 129 -0.88 -14.04 -20.49
C CYS A 129 -0.34 -12.65 -20.85
N ILE A 130 0.27 -11.95 -19.90
CA ILE A 130 0.88 -10.64 -20.13
C ILE A 130 2.17 -10.88 -20.90
N ASN A 131 2.34 -10.14 -22.00
CA ASN A 131 3.48 -10.28 -22.91
C ASN A 131 4.34 -9.02 -22.85
N PHE A 132 5.52 -9.13 -22.27
CA PHE A 132 6.54 -8.09 -22.32
C PHE A 132 7.36 -8.28 -23.59
N ARG A 133 7.24 -7.34 -24.52
CA ARG A 133 7.99 -7.37 -25.77
C ARG A 133 8.85 -6.13 -25.93
N SER A 134 9.93 -6.24 -26.68
CA SER A 134 10.72 -5.06 -27.04
C SER A 134 9.84 -4.03 -27.74
N ALA A 135 9.96 -2.77 -27.32
CA ALA A 135 9.29 -1.64 -27.95
C ALA A 135 9.89 -1.37 -29.34
N THR A 136 9.02 -0.98 -30.26
CA THR A 136 9.31 -0.58 -31.64
C THR A 136 9.03 0.91 -31.80
N ASN A 137 9.49 1.51 -32.91
CA ASN A 137 9.27 2.93 -33.17
C ASN A 137 7.80 3.33 -33.33
N SER A 138 6.89 2.38 -33.57
CA SER A 138 5.45 2.64 -33.66
C SER A 138 4.74 2.60 -32.30
N ASP A 139 5.40 2.09 -31.26
CA ASP A 139 4.80 2.01 -29.93
C ASP A 139 4.76 3.40 -29.27
N ARG A 140 3.55 3.93 -29.13
CA ARG A 140 3.33 5.22 -28.44
C ARG A 140 3.33 5.08 -26.92
N ASN A 141 2.91 3.92 -26.43
CA ASN A 141 2.86 3.59 -25.01
C ASN A 141 3.85 2.48 -24.72
N PHE A 142 4.83 2.72 -23.85
CA PHE A 142 5.83 1.71 -23.51
C PHE A 142 6.49 1.99 -22.15
N VAL A 143 7.02 0.95 -21.54
CA VAL A 143 7.82 1.03 -20.32
C VAL A 143 9.28 1.30 -20.68
N SER A 144 9.87 2.36 -20.12
CA SER A 144 11.31 2.60 -20.15
C SER A 144 11.93 2.11 -18.85
N ILE A 145 12.65 0.99 -18.90
CA ILE A 145 13.41 0.48 -17.75
C ILE A 145 14.74 1.23 -17.71
N ASP A 146 14.92 2.02 -16.66
CA ASP A 146 16.02 2.97 -16.51
C ASP A 146 16.53 2.98 -15.06
N ASN A 147 17.66 3.62 -14.80
CA ASN A 147 18.17 3.79 -13.44
C ASN A 147 17.15 4.55 -12.60
N GLY A 148 16.56 5.59 -13.17
CA GLY A 148 15.72 6.53 -12.44
C GLY A 148 16.44 7.10 -11.21
N ASN A 149 15.63 7.59 -10.28
CA ASN A 149 16.07 8.23 -9.04
C ASN A 149 15.58 7.45 -7.78
N GLY A 150 15.42 6.13 -7.92
CA GLY A 150 14.91 5.22 -6.89
C GLY A 150 14.34 3.95 -7.51
N CYS A 151 13.68 3.12 -6.72
CA CYS A 151 12.85 2.02 -7.22
C CYS A 151 11.41 2.51 -7.28
N TYR A 152 10.82 2.53 -8.47
CA TYR A 152 9.44 2.97 -8.64
C TYR A 152 8.88 2.62 -10.01
N SER A 153 7.57 2.74 -10.11
CA SER A 153 6.83 2.48 -11.34
C SER A 153 5.51 3.25 -11.35
N TYR A 154 5.01 3.51 -12.55
CA TYR A 154 3.64 3.97 -12.72
C TYR A 154 2.68 2.80 -12.53
N VAL A 155 1.48 3.05 -12.02
CA VAL A 155 0.48 1.99 -11.83
C VAL A 155 -0.38 1.79 -13.08
N GLY A 156 -0.11 0.72 -13.82
CA GLY A 156 -0.79 0.43 -15.10
C GLY A 156 -0.26 1.23 -16.29
N MET A 157 -0.99 1.24 -17.40
CA MET A 157 -0.68 2.02 -18.61
C MET A 157 -1.22 3.44 -18.46
N VAL A 158 -0.35 4.43 -18.27
CA VAL A 158 -0.74 5.85 -18.13
C VAL A 158 -0.71 6.61 -19.46
N GLY A 159 -0.12 6.01 -20.50
CA GLY A 159 0.04 6.59 -21.83
C GLY A 159 1.43 7.22 -22.02
N GLY A 160 1.94 7.21 -23.27
CA GLY A 160 3.29 7.68 -23.56
C GLY A 160 4.39 6.74 -23.05
N SER A 161 5.61 7.25 -22.99
CA SER A 161 6.72 6.57 -22.32
C SER A 161 6.58 6.73 -20.81
N GLN A 162 6.60 5.62 -20.06
CA GLN A 162 6.55 5.63 -18.60
C GLN A 162 7.74 4.87 -18.02
N THR A 163 8.39 5.43 -17.01
CA THR A 163 9.63 4.86 -16.44
C THR A 163 9.32 3.81 -15.38
N VAL A 164 10.09 2.71 -15.42
CA VAL A 164 10.34 1.83 -14.26
C VAL A 164 11.77 2.11 -13.81
N GLY A 165 11.92 2.74 -12.64
CA GLY A 165 13.20 3.12 -12.06
C GLY A 165 13.81 1.95 -11.29
N LEU A 166 15.08 1.64 -11.56
CA LEU A 166 15.84 0.56 -10.94
C LEU A 166 17.25 1.05 -10.58
N ALA A 167 17.31 1.95 -9.58
CA ALA A 167 18.57 2.47 -9.05
C ALA A 167 19.46 1.33 -8.49
N GLY A 168 20.74 1.60 -8.23
CA GLY A 168 21.75 0.59 -7.86
C GLY A 168 21.36 -0.35 -6.70
N GLY A 169 20.53 0.09 -5.75
CA GLY A 169 20.01 -0.73 -4.63
C GLY A 169 18.77 -1.57 -4.95
N CYS A 170 18.18 -1.41 -6.13
CA CYS A 170 16.89 -2.02 -6.52
C CYS A 170 17.04 -3.25 -7.41
N ARG A 171 18.25 -3.59 -7.87
CA ARG A 171 18.47 -4.45 -9.04
C ARG A 171 18.45 -5.95 -8.71
N PHE A 172 17.58 -6.35 -7.79
CA PHE A 172 17.32 -7.74 -7.42
C PHE A 172 16.02 -8.19 -8.07
N LYS A 173 15.95 -9.45 -8.55
CA LYS A 173 14.75 -9.98 -9.22
C LYS A 173 13.45 -9.72 -8.46
N GLY A 174 13.39 -9.91 -7.15
CA GLY A 174 12.17 -9.67 -6.36
C GLY A 174 11.64 -8.23 -6.45
N VAL A 175 12.54 -7.25 -6.29
CA VAL A 175 12.21 -5.82 -6.42
C VAL A 175 11.78 -5.51 -7.86
N ILE A 176 12.47 -6.07 -8.86
CA ILE A 176 12.08 -5.85 -10.26
C ILE A 176 10.71 -6.47 -10.57
N VAL A 177 10.41 -7.66 -10.05
CA VAL A 177 9.08 -8.29 -10.17
C VAL A 177 7.99 -7.41 -9.55
N HIS A 178 8.29 -6.78 -8.40
CA HIS A 178 7.42 -5.82 -7.73
C HIS A 178 7.14 -4.58 -8.61
N GLU A 179 8.18 -3.90 -9.09
CA GLU A 179 8.02 -2.70 -9.94
C GLU A 179 7.30 -3.00 -11.27
N LEU A 180 7.56 -4.17 -11.86
CA LEU A 180 6.82 -4.63 -13.04
C LEU A 180 5.36 -4.93 -12.70
N GLY A 181 5.07 -5.39 -11.49
CA GLY A 181 3.69 -5.58 -11.04
C GLY A 181 2.93 -4.26 -10.89
N HIS A 182 3.57 -3.19 -10.43
CA HIS A 182 2.99 -1.84 -10.50
C HIS A 182 2.71 -1.44 -11.96
N ALA A 183 3.66 -1.64 -12.88
CA ALA A 183 3.46 -1.34 -14.30
C ALA A 183 2.28 -2.15 -14.89
N ILE A 184 2.05 -3.38 -14.42
CA ILE A 184 0.91 -4.23 -14.76
C ILE A 184 -0.41 -3.70 -14.16
N GLY A 185 -0.35 -2.91 -13.10
CA GLY A 185 -1.50 -2.25 -12.46
C GLY A 185 -1.80 -2.74 -11.05
N PHE A 186 -0.84 -3.39 -10.39
CA PHE A 186 -0.98 -3.80 -8.99
C PHE A 186 -0.68 -2.64 -8.06
N GLN A 187 -1.36 -2.66 -6.92
CA GLN A 187 -1.11 -1.79 -5.79
C GLN A 187 -0.72 -2.65 -4.59
N HIS A 188 -0.28 -2.01 -3.51
CA HIS A 188 0.16 -2.73 -2.33
C HIS A 188 -0.93 -3.55 -1.64
N GLU A 189 -0.53 -4.72 -1.14
CA GLU A 189 -1.43 -5.65 -0.44
C GLU A 189 -1.88 -5.06 0.90
N GLN A 190 -0.98 -4.46 1.66
CA GLN A 190 -1.30 -3.91 2.99
C GLN A 190 -2.20 -2.68 2.92
N ASN A 191 -2.42 -2.09 1.74
CA ASN A 191 -3.32 -0.94 1.57
C ASN A 191 -4.73 -1.37 1.15
N ARG A 192 -4.98 -2.69 1.04
CA ARG A 192 -6.31 -3.23 0.76
C ARG A 192 -7.36 -2.76 1.76
N PRO A 193 -8.62 -2.55 1.33
CA PRO A 193 -9.69 -2.14 2.24
C PRO A 193 -9.97 -3.15 3.37
N ASP A 194 -9.75 -4.45 3.11
CA ASP A 194 -9.94 -5.57 4.04
C ASP A 194 -8.69 -5.92 4.87
N ARG A 195 -7.58 -5.17 4.75
CA ARG A 195 -6.29 -5.52 5.38
C ARG A 195 -6.34 -5.66 6.91
N ASP A 196 -7.21 -4.93 7.60
CA ASP A 196 -7.29 -4.96 9.08
C ASP A 196 -7.83 -6.30 9.64
N ASP A 197 -8.44 -7.14 8.78
CA ASP A 197 -8.81 -8.51 9.12
C ASP A 197 -7.58 -9.45 9.16
N TYR A 198 -6.45 -9.03 8.56
CA TYR A 198 -5.26 -9.86 8.34
C TYR A 198 -4.01 -9.31 9.01
N VAL A 199 -3.86 -7.99 9.10
CA VAL A 199 -2.72 -7.30 9.72
C VAL A 199 -3.17 -6.16 10.62
N THR A 200 -2.30 -5.71 11.51
CA THR A 200 -2.46 -4.52 12.34
C THR A 200 -1.30 -3.58 12.06
N ILE A 201 -1.60 -2.33 11.74
CA ILE A 201 -0.58 -1.30 11.59
C ILE A 201 -0.28 -0.72 12.98
N ILE A 202 0.98 -0.80 13.41
CA ILE A 202 1.46 -0.28 14.68
C ILE A 202 1.99 1.14 14.44
N GLU A 203 1.07 2.09 14.34
CA GLU A 203 1.37 3.49 13.97
C GLU A 203 2.41 4.16 14.88
N ARG A 204 2.47 3.79 16.17
CA ARG A 204 3.46 4.33 17.12
C ARG A 204 4.92 4.04 16.77
N ASN A 205 5.18 3.08 15.89
CA ASN A 205 6.52 2.71 15.43
C ASN A 205 6.86 3.34 14.06
N ILE A 206 5.94 4.12 13.47
CA ILE A 206 6.08 4.74 12.14
C ILE A 206 6.22 6.26 12.32
N PRO A 207 7.17 6.93 11.65
CA PRO A 207 7.23 8.39 11.61
C PRO A 207 5.90 8.99 11.15
N ALA A 208 5.45 10.06 11.81
CA ALA A 208 4.17 10.68 11.51
C ALA A 208 4.03 11.12 10.04
N ASN A 209 5.15 11.51 9.41
CA ASN A 209 5.23 11.91 8.01
C ASN A 209 5.24 10.75 7.02
N LEU A 210 5.30 9.49 7.47
CA LEU A 210 5.26 8.28 6.63
C LEU A 210 3.99 7.45 6.83
N LEU A 211 3.10 7.85 7.76
CA LEU A 211 1.83 7.15 8.01
C LEU A 211 0.92 7.08 6.78
N TYR A 212 1.04 8.02 5.84
CA TYR A 212 0.25 8.01 4.61
C TYR A 212 0.54 6.78 3.73
N ASN A 213 1.73 6.17 3.84
CA ASN A 213 2.09 4.95 3.11
C ASN A 213 1.24 3.74 3.53
N PHE A 214 0.62 3.80 4.72
CA PHE A 214 -0.22 2.74 5.28
C PHE A 214 -1.71 3.04 5.17
N LYS A 215 -2.13 4.09 4.45
CA LYS A 215 -3.54 4.45 4.34
C LYS A 215 -4.28 3.47 3.43
N LYS A 216 -5.36 2.86 3.93
CA LYS A 216 -6.18 1.96 3.11
C LYS A 216 -6.78 2.69 1.92
N TYR A 217 -6.83 2.01 0.78
CA TYR A 217 -7.60 2.47 -0.37
C TYR A 217 -9.11 2.44 -0.06
N PRO A 218 -9.90 3.36 -0.64
CA PRO A 218 -11.34 3.26 -0.58
C PRO A 218 -11.85 2.01 -1.31
N VAL A 219 -12.87 1.37 -0.75
CA VAL A 219 -13.46 0.10 -1.26
C VAL A 219 -13.90 0.22 -2.73
N GLU A 220 -14.25 1.43 -3.16
CA GLU A 220 -14.77 1.73 -4.49
C GLU A 220 -13.67 1.99 -5.55
N ALA A 221 -12.41 2.06 -5.15
CA ALA A 221 -11.30 2.57 -5.96
C ALA A 221 -10.42 1.48 -6.59
N VAL A 222 -10.39 0.31 -5.97
CA VAL A 222 -9.43 -0.79 -6.22
C VAL A 222 -10.23 -2.08 -6.46
N ASP A 223 -10.02 -3.05 -7.44
CA ASP A 223 -10.53 -4.49 -7.72
C ASP A 223 -9.67 -5.79 -7.42
N ASN A 224 -10.15 -6.67 -6.51
CA ASN A 224 -9.50 -7.84 -5.86
C ASN A 224 -9.86 -9.11 -6.62
N TYR A 225 -10.84 -9.05 -7.54
CA TYR A 225 -11.28 -10.18 -8.37
C TYR A 225 -11.65 -11.44 -7.56
N GLY A 226 -12.08 -11.26 -6.30
CA GLY A 226 -12.41 -12.37 -5.39
C GLY A 226 -11.20 -13.14 -4.86
N VAL A 227 -9.98 -12.64 -5.05
CA VAL A 227 -8.75 -13.22 -4.52
C VAL A 227 -8.59 -12.83 -3.04
N PRO A 228 -8.30 -13.79 -2.14
CA PRO A 228 -8.11 -13.52 -0.71
C PRO A 228 -6.89 -12.63 -0.45
N TYR A 229 -6.72 -12.15 0.78
CA TYR A 229 -5.52 -11.44 1.20
C TYR A 229 -4.31 -12.37 1.15
N ASP A 230 -3.20 -11.91 0.58
CA ASP A 230 -1.99 -12.71 0.46
C ASP A 230 -0.80 -12.14 1.22
N TYR A 231 -0.52 -12.72 2.39
CA TYR A 231 0.68 -12.42 3.18
C TYR A 231 2.00 -12.64 2.41
N ARG A 232 2.00 -13.52 1.40
CA ARG A 232 3.17 -13.83 0.56
C ARG A 232 3.23 -12.98 -0.70
N SER A 233 2.28 -12.07 -0.93
CA SER A 233 2.29 -11.24 -2.13
C SER A 233 3.63 -10.52 -2.27
N ILE A 234 4.13 -10.44 -3.49
CA ILE A 234 5.29 -9.57 -3.80
C ILE A 234 4.98 -8.09 -3.52
N MET A 235 3.70 -7.73 -3.40
CA MET A 235 3.20 -6.39 -3.10
C MET A 235 2.93 -6.16 -1.60
N GLN A 236 3.27 -7.11 -0.73
CA GLN A 236 3.09 -7.00 0.70
C GLN A 236 4.37 -6.48 1.36
N TYR A 237 4.29 -5.31 2.00
CA TYR A 237 5.37 -4.78 2.82
C TYR A 237 5.80 -5.73 3.94
N GLY A 238 7.07 -5.62 4.32
CA GLY A 238 7.68 -6.32 5.45
C GLY A 238 7.15 -5.87 6.81
N GLY A 239 7.42 -6.67 7.83
CA GLY A 239 6.93 -6.42 9.19
C GLY A 239 7.49 -5.15 9.85
N ARG A 240 8.63 -4.64 9.38
CA ARG A 240 9.33 -3.46 9.93
C ARG A 240 9.35 -2.26 8.97
N ALA A 241 8.55 -2.32 7.91
CA ALA A 241 8.44 -1.26 6.92
C ALA A 241 8.34 0.13 7.58
N PHE A 242 9.26 1.03 7.24
CA PHE A 242 9.31 2.42 7.74
C PHE A 242 9.39 2.57 9.27
N SER A 243 9.92 1.56 9.97
CA SER A 243 10.16 1.65 11.40
C SER A 243 11.26 2.67 11.72
N PHE A 244 11.00 3.58 12.66
CA PHE A 244 12.04 4.51 13.14
C PHE A 244 12.83 3.96 14.33
N ASN A 245 12.32 2.91 14.97
CA ASN A 245 12.89 2.32 16.18
C ASN A 245 13.30 0.85 16.01
N GLY A 246 13.19 0.30 14.80
CA GLY A 246 13.48 -1.11 14.49
C GLY A 246 12.39 -2.09 14.94
N GLU A 247 11.32 -1.61 15.56
CA GLU A 247 10.18 -2.42 15.99
C GLU A 247 9.18 -2.69 14.86
N ILE A 248 8.33 -3.70 15.04
CA ILE A 248 7.31 -4.10 14.06
C ILE A 248 6.33 -2.94 13.79
N THR A 249 6.10 -2.62 12.52
CA THR A 249 5.10 -1.67 12.04
C THR A 249 3.88 -2.37 11.45
N ILE A 250 4.05 -3.59 10.90
CA ILE A 250 2.96 -4.44 10.39
C ILE A 250 2.96 -5.78 11.14
N GLN A 251 1.97 -5.94 12.02
CA GLN A 251 1.79 -7.18 12.77
C GLN A 251 0.72 -8.06 12.13
N THR A 252 1.05 -9.30 11.77
CA THR A 252 0.08 -10.25 11.22
C THR A 252 -0.86 -10.75 12.31
N LYS A 253 -2.15 -10.87 11.99
CA LYS A 253 -3.15 -11.45 12.90
C LYS A 253 -2.92 -12.95 13.13
N ASP A 254 -2.48 -13.64 12.09
CA ASP A 254 -1.99 -15.01 12.18
C ASP A 254 -0.45 -14.98 12.32
N PRO A 255 0.09 -15.34 13.51
CA PRO A 255 1.52 -15.23 13.80
C PRO A 255 2.41 -16.05 12.87
N LYS A 256 1.88 -17.11 12.24
CA LYS A 256 2.68 -17.96 11.33
C LYS A 256 3.15 -17.23 10.08
N TYR A 257 2.52 -16.10 9.75
CA TYR A 257 2.88 -15.27 8.61
C TYR A 257 3.76 -14.06 8.97
N GLN A 258 4.11 -13.85 10.24
CA GLN A 258 4.84 -12.65 10.66
C GLN A 258 6.23 -12.54 9.99
N ASN A 259 6.90 -13.68 9.80
CA ASN A 259 8.20 -13.76 9.11
C ASN A 259 8.04 -14.15 7.62
N VAL A 260 6.83 -14.06 7.07
CA VAL A 260 6.50 -14.42 5.69
C VAL A 260 6.19 -13.17 4.85
N ILE A 261 5.61 -12.14 5.46
CA ILE A 261 5.38 -10.84 4.81
C ILE A 261 6.70 -10.17 4.40
N GLY A 262 6.67 -9.36 3.34
CA GLY A 262 7.88 -8.79 2.75
C GLY A 262 8.62 -9.75 1.81
N ASN A 263 7.89 -10.64 1.12
CA ASN A 263 8.43 -11.61 0.15
C ASN A 263 9.36 -10.94 -0.88
N ARG A 264 10.48 -11.61 -1.21
CA ARG A 264 11.49 -11.16 -2.18
C ARG A 264 11.83 -12.20 -3.25
N GLU A 265 11.24 -13.38 -3.20
CA GLU A 265 11.64 -14.51 -4.05
C GLU A 265 11.02 -14.39 -5.46
N GLY A 266 9.77 -13.94 -5.51
CA GLY A 266 8.98 -13.88 -6.74
C GLY A 266 7.48 -13.86 -6.47
N LEU A 267 6.69 -14.09 -7.50
CA LEU A 267 5.24 -14.02 -7.45
C LEU A 267 4.65 -15.12 -6.57
N SER A 268 3.74 -14.73 -5.69
CA SER A 268 2.90 -15.68 -4.97
C SER A 268 1.84 -16.31 -5.88
N PHE A 269 1.22 -17.39 -5.38
CA PHE A 269 0.06 -17.98 -6.05
C PHE A 269 -1.06 -16.95 -6.29
N ASN A 270 -1.35 -16.07 -5.33
CA ASN A 270 -2.43 -15.12 -5.51
C ASN A 270 -2.03 -13.91 -6.37
N ASP A 271 -0.75 -13.53 -6.45
CA ASP A 271 -0.30 -12.53 -7.42
C ASP A 271 -0.57 -13.01 -8.85
N ILE A 272 -0.19 -14.26 -9.14
CA ILE A 272 -0.40 -14.88 -10.45
C ILE A 272 -1.90 -15.02 -10.74
N LYS A 273 -2.67 -15.54 -9.77
CA LYS A 273 -4.12 -15.69 -9.90
C LYS A 273 -4.79 -14.34 -10.16
N LEU A 274 -4.43 -13.30 -9.40
CA LEU A 274 -4.97 -11.96 -9.56
C LEU A 274 -4.66 -11.41 -10.95
N ALA A 275 -3.43 -11.52 -11.45
CA ALA A 275 -3.08 -11.06 -12.79
C ALA A 275 -3.85 -11.81 -13.88
N ASN A 276 -4.00 -13.13 -13.75
CA ASN A 276 -4.74 -13.94 -14.72
C ASN A 276 -6.23 -13.59 -14.76
N LEU A 277 -6.84 -13.29 -13.60
CA LEU A 277 -8.23 -12.82 -13.53
C LEU A 277 -8.34 -11.38 -14.06
N MET A 278 -7.40 -10.51 -13.71
CA MET A 278 -7.37 -9.11 -14.09
C MET A 278 -7.24 -8.91 -15.61
N TYR A 279 -6.35 -9.67 -16.26
CA TYR A 279 -6.13 -9.65 -17.71
C TYR A 279 -6.93 -10.72 -18.46
N LYS A 280 -7.84 -11.41 -17.77
CA LYS A 280 -8.72 -12.44 -18.33
C LYS A 280 -7.96 -13.43 -19.21
N CYS A 281 -6.90 -14.01 -18.66
CA CYS A 281 -6.00 -14.88 -19.41
C CYS A 281 -6.66 -16.18 -19.91
N HIS A 282 -7.78 -16.56 -19.29
CA HIS A 282 -8.57 -17.72 -19.63
C HIS A 282 -9.65 -17.45 -20.69
N ASP A 283 -9.79 -16.24 -21.24
CA ASP A 283 -10.88 -15.91 -22.20
C ASP A 283 -10.89 -16.80 -23.45
N LYS A 284 -9.72 -17.31 -23.86
CA LYS A 284 -9.58 -18.25 -24.99
C LYS A 284 -9.91 -19.69 -24.62
N CYS A 285 -10.07 -19.99 -23.33
CA CYS A 285 -10.38 -21.31 -22.83
C CYS A 285 -11.88 -21.54 -22.90
N GLY A 286 -12.30 -22.76 -23.29
CA GLY A 286 -13.71 -23.11 -23.32
C GLY A 286 -14.40 -22.94 -21.97
N THR A 287 -15.70 -22.63 -21.98
CA THR A 287 -16.49 -22.22 -20.80
C THR A 287 -16.75 -23.29 -19.74
N ARG A 288 -16.17 -24.50 -19.87
CA ARG A 288 -16.50 -25.68 -19.05
C ARG A 288 -15.39 -26.16 -18.12
N ILE A 289 -14.26 -25.46 -18.04
CA ILE A 289 -13.14 -25.88 -17.19
C ILE A 289 -13.28 -25.22 -15.81
N ARG A 290 -13.45 -26.04 -14.76
CA ARG A 290 -13.41 -25.61 -13.36
C ARG A 290 -12.20 -26.23 -12.68
N CYS A 291 -11.44 -25.40 -11.98
CA CYS A 291 -10.26 -25.86 -11.26
C CYS A 291 -10.60 -26.31 -9.83
N PRO A 292 -9.90 -27.32 -9.30
CA PRO A 292 -10.18 -27.84 -7.97
C PRO A 292 -9.76 -26.85 -6.88
N GLY A 293 -10.49 -26.86 -5.76
CA GLY A 293 -10.17 -26.07 -4.56
C GLY A 293 -10.02 -24.58 -4.86
N GLU A 294 -8.89 -24.01 -4.44
CA GLU A 294 -8.55 -22.60 -4.66
C GLU A 294 -7.91 -22.33 -6.03
N GLY A 295 -7.73 -23.36 -6.86
CA GLY A 295 -7.05 -23.25 -8.14
C GLY A 295 -7.73 -22.30 -9.14
N PHE A 296 -6.98 -21.88 -10.15
CA PHE A 296 -7.47 -21.01 -11.21
C PHE A 296 -7.05 -21.50 -12.60
N LEU A 297 -7.80 -21.10 -13.61
CA LEU A 297 -7.52 -21.44 -15.01
C LEU A 297 -6.48 -20.48 -15.58
N GLY A 298 -5.33 -21.01 -15.97
CA GLY A 298 -4.20 -20.24 -16.50
C GLY A 298 -4.32 -19.90 -17.97
N LYS A 299 -3.30 -19.18 -18.48
CA LYS A 299 -3.15 -18.74 -19.88
C LYS A 299 -3.03 -19.85 -20.92
N ASP A 300 -2.82 -21.08 -20.50
CA ASP A 300 -2.65 -22.30 -21.29
C ASP A 300 -3.85 -23.25 -21.15
N CYS A 301 -4.93 -22.78 -20.51
CA CYS A 301 -6.12 -23.56 -20.20
C CYS A 301 -5.85 -24.75 -19.26
N GLN A 302 -4.76 -24.72 -18.50
CA GLN A 302 -4.49 -25.64 -17.41
C GLN A 302 -4.94 -25.06 -16.08
N CYS A 303 -5.29 -25.94 -15.14
CA CYS A 303 -5.60 -25.54 -13.78
C CYS A 303 -4.33 -25.46 -12.95
N TYR A 304 -4.09 -24.30 -12.35
CA TYR A 304 -3.00 -24.04 -11.42
C TYR A 304 -3.53 -24.01 -10.00
N CYS A 305 -2.86 -24.73 -9.10
CA CYS A 305 -3.20 -24.91 -7.70
C CYS A 305 -2.15 -24.21 -6.80
N PRO A 306 -2.50 -23.90 -5.54
CA PRO A 306 -1.57 -23.28 -4.59
C PRO A 306 -0.20 -23.96 -4.52
N GLY A 307 0.86 -23.16 -4.57
CA GLY A 307 2.25 -23.59 -4.57
C GLY A 307 3.19 -22.38 -4.69
N SER A 308 4.49 -22.58 -4.42
CA SER A 308 5.53 -21.57 -4.61
C SER A 308 6.73 -22.19 -5.34
N PRO A 309 6.85 -22.04 -6.68
CA PRO A 309 5.86 -21.41 -7.58
C PRO A 309 4.57 -22.23 -7.71
N VAL A 310 3.57 -21.66 -8.37
CA VAL A 310 2.29 -22.33 -8.63
C VAL A 310 2.49 -23.66 -9.36
N GLN A 311 1.67 -24.65 -9.03
CA GLN A 311 1.78 -26.01 -9.58
C GLN A 311 0.56 -26.36 -10.42
N ILE A 312 0.72 -27.20 -11.43
CA ILE A 312 -0.39 -27.76 -12.18
C ILE A 312 -1.18 -28.70 -11.26
N CYS A 313 -2.51 -28.56 -11.24
CA CYS A 313 -3.37 -29.39 -10.41
C CYS A 313 -3.33 -30.86 -10.89
N THR A 314 -3.00 -31.78 -10.00
CA THR A 314 -2.89 -33.23 -10.29
C THR A 314 -4.23 -33.94 -10.52
N SER A 315 -5.35 -33.29 -10.16
CA SER A 315 -6.72 -33.83 -10.28
C SER A 315 -7.63 -32.90 -11.10
N ALA A 316 -7.21 -32.50 -12.31
CA ALA A 316 -8.04 -31.72 -13.22
C ALA A 316 -9.14 -32.59 -13.89
N GLY A 317 -10.04 -33.15 -13.08
CA GLY A 317 -11.25 -33.80 -13.57
C GLY A 317 -12.22 -32.74 -14.07
N VAL A 318 -12.58 -32.78 -15.35
CA VAL A 318 -13.67 -31.98 -15.93
C VAL A 318 -14.97 -32.39 -15.25
N VAL A 319 -15.40 -31.66 -14.21
CA VAL A 319 -16.72 -31.89 -13.61
C VAL A 319 -17.76 -31.27 -14.54
N GLN A 320 -18.31 -32.09 -15.45
CA GLN A 320 -19.53 -31.77 -16.19
C GLN A 320 -20.74 -31.98 -15.28
N THR A 321 -21.45 -30.91 -14.93
CA THR A 321 -22.86 -31.03 -14.51
C THR A 321 -23.69 -29.84 -15.01
N THR A 322 -24.93 -30.17 -15.37
CA THR A 322 -25.98 -29.39 -16.03
C THR A 322 -26.62 -28.31 -15.12
N PRO A 323 -27.31 -27.30 -15.68
CA PRO A 323 -27.82 -26.16 -14.91
C PRO A 323 -29.27 -26.36 -14.40
N LYS A 324 -29.52 -26.15 -13.10
CA LYS A 324 -30.78 -25.57 -12.54
C LYS A 324 -30.73 -25.49 -11.00
N PRO A 325 -31.58 -24.68 -10.32
CA PRO A 325 -32.23 -23.41 -10.67
C PRO A 325 -31.71 -22.22 -9.83
N VAL A 326 -32.12 -21.02 -10.25
CA VAL A 326 -31.87 -19.70 -9.66
C VAL A 326 -32.79 -19.41 -8.44
N ALA A 327 -32.19 -18.70 -7.46
CA ALA A 327 -32.77 -17.90 -6.35
C ALA A 327 -33.49 -18.69 -5.23
N THR A 328 -33.49 -18.31 -3.96
CA THR A 328 -33.54 -16.98 -3.27
C THR A 328 -33.13 -17.27 -1.80
N ALA A 329 -32.61 -16.41 -0.93
CA ALA A 329 -32.88 -15.01 -0.71
C ALA A 329 -31.75 -14.32 0.09
N THR A 330 -31.57 -13.04 -0.24
CA THR A 330 -31.00 -11.99 0.61
C THR A 330 -31.78 -11.85 1.94
N PRO A 331 -31.16 -11.31 3.00
CA PRO A 331 -31.83 -10.33 3.84
C PRO A 331 -31.16 -8.94 3.75
N PRO A 332 -31.88 -7.86 4.11
CA PRO A 332 -32.03 -6.68 3.27
C PRO A 332 -31.11 -5.51 3.65
N ARG A 333 -31.32 -4.36 3.02
CA ARG A 333 -30.80 -3.05 3.44
C ARG A 333 -30.99 -2.81 4.94
N LYS A 334 -29.98 -2.17 5.53
CA LYS A 334 -29.97 -1.42 6.80
C LYS A 334 -30.83 -2.03 7.91
N LEU A 335 -30.27 -3.01 8.63
CA LEU A 335 -30.62 -3.22 10.02
C LEU A 335 -29.39 -2.97 10.89
N CYS A 336 -29.64 -2.32 12.03
CA CYS A 336 -28.70 -2.14 13.14
C CYS A 336 -28.47 -3.51 13.80
N VAL A 337 -27.42 -4.22 13.41
CA VAL A 337 -27.05 -5.52 14.01
C VAL A 337 -25.55 -5.57 14.27
N ASP A 338 -25.18 -6.28 15.32
CA ASP A 338 -23.79 -6.63 15.59
C ASP A 338 -23.34 -7.75 14.66
N ILE A 339 -22.16 -7.58 14.04
CA ILE A 339 -21.63 -8.59 13.11
C ILE A 339 -20.65 -9.57 13.77
N ASN A 340 -20.26 -9.32 15.02
CA ASN A 340 -19.34 -10.18 15.78
C ASN A 340 -20.01 -10.67 17.07
N GLN A 341 -19.92 -11.97 17.34
CA GLN A 341 -20.54 -12.61 18.51
C GLN A 341 -20.03 -12.07 19.86
N TYR A 342 -18.86 -11.42 19.88
CA TYR A 342 -18.25 -10.82 21.08
C TYR A 342 -18.58 -9.32 21.23
N CYS A 343 -19.46 -8.77 20.40
CA CYS A 343 -19.80 -7.34 20.45
C CYS A 343 -20.37 -6.88 21.79
N ARG A 344 -21.20 -7.72 22.43
CA ARG A 344 -21.78 -7.42 23.74
C ARG A 344 -20.73 -7.34 24.85
N PRO A 345 -19.88 -8.36 25.08
CA PRO A 345 -18.85 -8.28 26.11
C PRO A 345 -17.83 -7.16 25.84
N TRP A 346 -17.54 -6.81 24.58
CA TRP A 346 -16.68 -5.67 24.27
C TRP A 346 -17.34 -4.31 24.50
N ALA A 347 -18.64 -4.19 24.24
CA ALA A 347 -19.38 -2.99 24.57
C ALA A 347 -19.48 -2.78 26.09
N GLU A 348 -19.75 -3.86 26.83
CA GLU A 348 -19.78 -3.87 28.31
C GLU A 348 -18.40 -3.55 28.90
N ALA A 349 -17.31 -3.95 28.23
CA ALA A 349 -15.93 -3.60 28.59
C ALA A 349 -15.47 -2.21 28.09
N GLY A 350 -16.37 -1.39 27.52
CA GLY A 350 -16.10 0.00 27.16
C GLY A 350 -15.37 0.23 25.82
N TYR A 351 -15.18 -0.81 25.01
CA TYR A 351 -14.44 -0.71 23.75
C TYR A 351 -15.18 0.06 22.64
N CYS A 352 -16.46 0.39 22.83
CA CYS A 352 -17.24 1.16 21.85
C CYS A 352 -16.65 2.55 21.52
N ARG A 353 -15.86 3.15 22.43
CA ARG A 353 -15.24 4.47 22.23
C ARG A 353 -13.77 4.40 21.84
N THR A 354 -13.06 3.37 22.29
CA THR A 354 -11.60 3.25 22.15
C THR A 354 -11.17 2.33 21.03
N ASN A 355 -12.09 1.50 20.50
CA ASN A 355 -11.78 0.51 19.49
C ASN A 355 -12.63 0.75 18.22
N SER A 356 -11.95 1.13 17.13
CA SER A 356 -12.57 1.46 15.84
C SER A 356 -13.29 0.27 15.18
N TYR A 357 -12.82 -0.96 15.43
CA TYR A 357 -13.50 -2.18 14.99
C TYR A 357 -14.84 -2.35 15.71
N VAL A 358 -14.84 -2.26 17.05
CA VAL A 358 -16.06 -2.34 17.86
C VAL A 358 -17.04 -1.22 17.50
N LYS A 359 -16.56 0.02 17.33
CA LYS A 359 -17.37 1.17 16.89
C LYS A 359 -18.05 0.97 15.53
N THR A 360 -17.38 0.31 14.60
CA THR A 360 -17.84 0.16 13.21
C THR A 360 -18.71 -1.08 13.01
N TYR A 361 -18.44 -2.15 13.76
CA TYR A 361 -18.99 -3.49 13.50
C TYR A 361 -19.88 -4.02 14.64
N CYS A 362 -19.84 -3.41 15.82
CA CYS A 362 -20.70 -3.73 16.96
C CYS A 362 -21.75 -2.63 17.19
N ARG A 363 -22.41 -2.22 16.11
CA ARG A 363 -23.25 -1.01 16.12
C ARG A 363 -24.50 -1.13 16.98
N ALA A 364 -25.05 -2.34 17.15
CA ALA A 364 -26.20 -2.56 18.02
C ALA A 364 -25.78 -2.59 19.49
N SER A 365 -24.71 -3.31 19.83
CA SER A 365 -24.12 -3.33 21.17
C SER A 365 -23.56 -1.96 21.59
N CYS A 366 -23.06 -1.16 20.64
CA CYS A 366 -22.54 0.19 20.87
C CYS A 366 -23.56 1.31 20.63
N GLN A 367 -24.82 0.98 20.37
CA GLN A 367 -25.92 1.95 20.19
C GLN A 367 -25.64 3.01 19.10
N SER A 368 -24.84 2.69 18.07
CA SER A 368 -24.32 3.64 17.06
C SER A 368 -25.06 3.58 15.72
N CYS A 369 -26.37 3.34 15.78
CA CYS A 369 -27.20 2.99 14.64
C CYS A 369 -27.89 4.16 13.93
N GLU A 370 -27.69 5.38 14.40
CA GLU A 370 -28.12 6.58 13.70
C GLU A 370 -27.07 7.00 12.66
N ALA A 371 -27.56 7.25 11.44
CA ALA A 371 -26.72 7.59 10.31
C ALA A 371 -26.29 9.06 10.40
N GLY A 372 -24.99 9.27 10.63
CA GLY A 372 -24.33 10.56 10.39
C GLY A 372 -23.86 11.26 11.66
N SER A 373 -22.67 10.90 12.13
CA SER A 373 -21.76 11.85 12.76
C SER A 373 -20.35 11.50 12.35
N ILE A 374 -19.72 12.44 11.64
CA ILE A 374 -18.28 12.48 11.41
C ILE A 374 -17.68 12.59 12.80
N SER A 375 -16.95 11.57 13.27
CA SER A 375 -16.25 11.73 14.55
C SER A 375 -15.03 12.60 14.33
N GLU A 376 -15.19 13.86 14.74
CA GLU A 376 -14.33 14.63 15.64
C GLU A 376 -12.92 14.07 15.90
N ASN A 377 -11.95 14.99 15.80
CA ASN A 377 -10.50 14.87 15.82
C ASN A 377 -9.81 14.49 14.50
N SER A 378 -10.11 15.22 13.41
CA SER A 378 -9.09 15.45 12.38
C SER A 378 -8.14 16.54 12.87
N VAL A 379 -6.99 16.16 13.41
CA VAL A 379 -5.91 17.11 13.67
C VAL A 379 -5.53 17.74 12.32
N CYS A 380 -5.78 19.04 12.18
CA CYS A 380 -5.28 19.87 11.09
C CYS A 380 -3.74 19.84 11.14
N LYS A 381 -3.13 18.96 10.35
CA LYS A 381 -1.68 18.87 10.23
C LYS A 381 -1.26 18.57 8.81
N ASP A 382 -0.09 19.06 8.45
CA ASP A 382 0.63 18.57 7.27
C ASP A 382 1.16 17.17 7.57
N VAL A 383 1.00 16.26 6.61
CA VAL A 383 1.55 14.89 6.68
C VAL A 383 2.81 14.74 5.82
N HIS A 384 3.07 15.68 4.90
CA HIS A 384 4.21 15.63 4.00
C HIS A 384 5.23 16.74 4.33
N GLN A 385 6.52 16.39 4.41
CA GLN A 385 7.57 17.35 4.78
C GLN A 385 7.77 18.48 3.77
N SER A 386 7.52 18.21 2.48
CA SER A 386 7.68 19.18 1.40
C SER A 386 6.48 20.13 1.22
N CYS A 387 5.47 20.09 2.09
CA CYS A 387 4.31 21.01 2.00
C CYS A 387 4.72 22.49 1.88
N PRO A 388 5.72 23.02 2.62
CA PRO A 388 6.16 24.41 2.46
C PRO A 388 6.68 24.73 1.05
N GLU A 389 7.42 23.81 0.43
CA GLU A 389 7.92 23.97 -0.94
C GLU A 389 6.80 23.88 -1.96
N PHE A 390 5.90 22.90 -1.81
CA PHE A 390 4.71 22.77 -2.66
C PHE A 390 3.84 24.04 -2.64
N LYS A 391 3.69 24.68 -1.48
CA LYS A 391 3.02 25.98 -1.37
C LYS A 391 3.75 27.09 -2.09
N ARG A 392 5.07 27.19 -1.96
CA ARG A 392 5.89 28.19 -2.69
C ARG A 392 5.71 28.06 -4.20
N ARG A 393 5.53 26.84 -4.70
CA ARG A 393 5.29 26.53 -6.11
C ARG A 393 3.83 26.66 -6.56
N GLY A 394 2.92 27.04 -5.66
CA GLY A 394 1.52 27.30 -5.97
C GLY A 394 0.61 26.07 -6.04
N TYR A 395 1.04 24.89 -5.56
CA TYR A 395 0.26 23.66 -5.67
C TYR A 395 -0.98 23.59 -4.77
N CYS A 396 -1.15 24.54 -3.84
CA CYS A 396 -2.34 24.68 -3.00
C CYS A 396 -3.61 25.08 -3.78
N THR A 397 -3.54 25.28 -5.09
CA THR A 397 -4.72 25.49 -5.94
C THR A 397 -4.51 24.79 -7.29
N GLY A 398 -5.60 24.56 -8.02
CA GLY A 398 -5.53 23.97 -9.36
C GLY A 398 -5.32 22.46 -9.34
N THR A 399 -4.45 21.94 -10.20
CA THR A 399 -4.33 20.50 -10.50
C THR A 399 -4.10 19.63 -9.26
N PHE A 400 -3.23 20.08 -8.34
CA PHE A 400 -2.83 19.29 -7.16
C PHE A 400 -3.67 19.55 -5.92
N GLU A 401 -4.73 20.36 -6.02
CA GLU A 401 -5.47 20.85 -4.86
C GLU A 401 -5.98 19.70 -3.96
N ASN A 402 -6.48 18.60 -4.53
CA ASN A 402 -6.95 17.46 -3.73
C ASN A 402 -5.82 16.71 -3.00
N TYR A 403 -4.66 16.57 -3.65
CA TYR A 403 -3.48 16.01 -3.02
C TYR A 403 -3.07 16.90 -1.85
N MET A 404 -3.03 18.22 -2.05
CA MET A 404 -2.68 19.18 -1.01
C MET A 404 -3.73 19.21 0.12
N ARG A 405 -5.02 19.05 -0.18
CA ARG A 405 -6.10 18.95 0.83
C ARG A 405 -5.98 17.71 1.69
N THR A 406 -5.37 16.65 1.17
CA THR A 406 -5.15 15.42 1.94
C THR A 406 -3.87 15.51 2.76
N ASN A 407 -2.80 16.03 2.16
CA ASN A 407 -1.45 15.88 2.69
C ASN A 407 -0.82 17.16 3.27
N CYS A 408 -1.35 18.34 2.93
CA CYS A 408 -0.79 19.66 3.27
C CYS A 408 -1.86 20.63 3.79
N GLN A 409 -2.72 20.13 4.68
CA GLN A 409 -3.89 20.83 5.19
C GLN A 409 -3.53 22.15 5.91
N SER A 410 -2.51 22.12 6.76
CA SER A 410 -2.09 23.29 7.55
C SER A 410 -1.37 24.30 6.68
N THR A 411 -0.38 23.86 5.90
CA THR A 411 0.41 24.74 5.04
C THR A 411 -0.47 25.46 4.02
N CYS A 412 -1.41 24.75 3.39
CA CYS A 412 -2.32 25.34 2.40
C CYS A 412 -3.57 26.00 2.99
N ASN A 413 -3.67 26.10 4.32
CA ASN A 413 -4.82 26.70 5.01
C ASN A 413 -6.18 26.05 4.67
N TYR A 414 -6.21 24.74 4.43
CA TYR A 414 -7.47 24.02 4.18
C TYR A 414 -8.21 23.59 5.43
N CYS A 415 -7.58 23.78 6.59
CA CYS A 415 -8.21 23.52 7.86
C CYS A 415 -9.41 24.44 8.04
N ASP A 416 -10.56 23.84 8.27
CA ASP A 416 -11.84 24.53 8.38
C ASP A 416 -11.76 25.66 9.41
N SER A 417 -12.32 26.83 9.08
CA SER A 417 -12.26 28.03 9.92
C SER A 417 -13.05 27.90 11.22
N SER A 418 -13.77 26.79 11.42
CA SER A 418 -14.44 26.40 12.65
C SER A 418 -13.48 26.02 13.79
N ILE A 419 -12.22 25.67 13.52
CA ILE A 419 -11.23 25.30 14.56
C ILE A 419 -10.44 26.51 15.09
N LYS A 420 -10.45 27.65 14.40
CA LYS A 420 -9.76 28.87 14.87
C LYS A 420 -10.41 29.55 16.08
N ALA A 421 -11.63 29.17 16.45
CA ALA A 421 -12.33 29.73 17.61
C ALA A 421 -11.89 29.09 18.94
N GLU A 422 -11.53 27.80 18.95
CA GLU A 422 -11.15 27.09 20.19
C GLU A 422 -9.68 27.29 20.59
N ALA A 423 -8.81 27.60 19.63
CA ALA A 423 -7.42 27.96 19.93
C ALA A 423 -7.30 29.36 20.55
N ARG A 424 -8.29 30.25 20.34
CA ARG A 424 -8.26 31.63 20.86
C ARG A 424 -8.91 31.77 22.25
N SER A 425 -9.83 30.87 22.61
CA SER A 425 -10.47 30.88 23.94
C SER A 425 -9.60 30.24 25.05
N GLN A 426 -8.55 29.49 24.70
CA GLN A 426 -7.61 28.94 25.69
C GLN A 426 -6.52 29.92 26.12
N GLU A 427 -6.19 30.94 25.31
CA GLU A 427 -5.27 32.02 25.72
C GLU A 427 -5.96 33.06 26.62
N GLU A 428 -7.25 33.37 26.38
CA GLU A 428 -7.98 34.35 27.21
C GLU A 428 -8.32 33.79 28.61
N ASN A 429 -8.66 32.50 28.73
CA ASN A 429 -8.94 31.85 30.02
C ASN A 429 -7.69 31.61 30.88
N GLY A 430 -6.50 31.54 30.27
CA GLY A 430 -5.23 31.43 30.99
C GLY A 430 -4.82 32.76 31.66
N ALA A 431 -5.19 33.89 31.06
CA ALA A 431 -4.89 35.21 31.60
C ALA A 431 -5.77 35.57 32.82
N GLU A 432 -7.05 35.18 32.83
CA GLU A 432 -7.96 35.43 33.98
C GLU A 432 -7.63 34.57 35.22
N LEU A 433 -7.16 33.33 35.00
CA LEU A 433 -6.80 32.44 36.11
C LEU A 433 -5.50 32.90 36.80
N LEU A 434 -4.51 33.36 36.02
CA LEU A 434 -3.26 33.92 36.56
C LEU A 434 -3.50 35.22 37.34
N ALA A 435 -4.39 36.10 36.87
CA ALA A 435 -4.75 37.34 37.56
C ALA A 435 -5.46 37.07 38.91
N SER A 436 -6.33 36.06 38.96
CA SER A 436 -7.04 35.68 40.19
C SER A 436 -6.12 35.04 41.24
N THR A 437 -5.16 34.21 40.82
CA THR A 437 -4.15 33.65 41.73
C THR A 437 -3.18 34.70 42.25
N LEU A 438 -2.81 35.70 41.45
CA LEU A 438 -1.92 36.77 41.90
C LEU A 438 -2.59 37.66 42.95
N LEU A 439 -3.90 37.92 42.81
CA LEU A 439 -4.67 38.71 43.77
C LEU A 439 -4.81 37.99 45.13
N LEU A 440 -5.03 36.68 45.12
CA LEU A 440 -5.10 35.85 46.34
C LEU A 440 -3.75 35.78 47.07
N ILE A 441 -2.64 35.69 46.33
CA ILE A 441 -1.29 35.71 46.92
C ILE A 441 -1.01 37.07 47.57
N ILE A 442 -1.34 38.18 46.90
CA ILE A 442 -1.17 39.53 47.44
C ILE A 442 -2.01 39.72 48.71
N VAL A 443 -3.28 39.32 48.72
CA VAL A 443 -4.14 39.40 49.91
C VAL A 443 -3.62 38.53 51.05
N SER A 444 -3.09 37.34 50.77
CA SER A 444 -2.49 36.47 51.79
C SER A 444 -1.20 37.07 52.39
N CYS A 445 -0.37 37.73 51.59
CA CYS A 445 0.85 38.39 52.08
C CYS A 445 0.53 39.61 52.96
N PHE A 446 -0.54 40.36 52.68
CA PHE A 446 -0.96 41.49 53.52
C PHE A 446 -1.56 41.06 54.87
N LEU A 447 -2.22 39.91 54.93
CA LEU A 447 -2.76 39.34 56.18
C LEU A 447 -1.71 38.74 57.11
N THR A 448 -0.51 38.46 56.62
CA THR A 448 0.63 37.99 57.43
C THR A 448 1.54 39.11 57.94
N LEU A 449 1.27 40.37 57.57
CA LEU A 449 2.07 41.57 57.95
C LEU A 449 1.31 42.55 58.86
N LEU A 450 0.11 42.16 59.33
CA LEU A 450 -0.63 42.77 60.44
C LEU A 450 -0.64 41.76 61.60
#